data_AF-A0A819SEI9-F1
#
_entry.id   AF-A0A819SEI9-F1
#
_cell.length_a   1.000
_cell.length_b   1.000
_cell.length_c   1.000
_cell.angle_alpha   90.00
_cell.angle_beta   90.00
_cell.angle_gamma   90.00
#
_symmetry.space_group_name_H-M   'P 1'
#
loop_
_entity.id
_entity.type
_entity.pdbx_description
1 polymer ?
#
loop_
_entity_poly.entity_id
_entity_poly.type
_entity_poly.pdbx_seq_one_letter_code
_entity_poly.pdbx_strand_id
1 'polypeptide(L)'
;WDVPGWDYFSVLGISSSFDCQHACDQDVKCHSWTFDSAKQMNNNCFLKSGIPNLVASLTCTSGVKQHETKQQQLVWIYINRTLSQRNPGASRVPHAGTIWLESESLNNQWFLELNIFIDHSVIEVFETQGGRVAIATRVYPEEGTAENLAVYVNSGPTTNQNIVIDTLDIWTLNSIWT
;
A
#
# COMPACT_ATOMS: atom_id res chain seq x y z
N TRP A 1 4.17 -10.65 -0.22
CA TRP A 1 4.65 -11.11 -1.53
C TRP A 1 6.17 -11.05 -1.54
N ASP A 2 6.82 -11.99 -2.22
CA ASP A 2 8.25 -11.99 -2.52
C ASP A 2 8.45 -11.58 -3.99
N VAL A 3 9.57 -10.94 -4.30
CA VAL A 3 9.99 -10.67 -5.68
C VAL A 3 11.31 -11.43 -5.90
N PRO A 4 11.30 -12.74 -6.13
CA PRO A 4 12.52 -13.54 -6.07
C PRO A 4 13.51 -13.21 -7.20
N GLY A 5 14.80 -13.27 -6.86
CA GLY A 5 15.91 -13.05 -7.78
C GLY A 5 16.33 -11.58 -7.91
N TRP A 6 17.36 -11.35 -8.72
CA TRP A 6 17.98 -10.03 -8.93
C TRP A 6 18.56 -9.37 -7.68
N ASP A 7 18.68 -10.12 -6.57
CA ASP A 7 19.34 -9.69 -5.34
C ASP A 7 20.80 -9.37 -5.63
N TYR A 8 21.22 -8.14 -5.38
CA TYR A 8 22.63 -7.74 -5.48
C TYR A 8 23.22 -7.35 -4.13
N PHE A 9 22.36 -7.07 -3.13
CA PHE A 9 22.80 -6.67 -1.81
C PHE A 9 21.81 -7.07 -0.72
N SER A 10 22.32 -7.55 0.42
CA SER A 10 21.54 -7.76 1.63
C SER A 10 21.93 -6.73 2.68
N VAL A 11 20.96 -5.97 3.16
CA VAL A 11 21.19 -4.93 4.17
C VAL A 11 21.20 -5.57 5.56
N LEU A 12 22.19 -5.21 6.39
CA LEU A 12 22.35 -5.73 7.75
C LEU A 12 21.65 -4.81 8.77
N GLY A 13 21.21 -5.37 9.90
CA GLY A 13 20.63 -4.59 10.99
C GLY A 13 19.24 -4.01 10.70
N ILE A 14 18.52 -4.54 9.71
CA ILE A 14 17.20 -4.08 9.32
C ILE A 14 16.13 -4.78 10.16
N SER A 15 15.30 -4.01 10.85
CA SER A 15 14.30 -4.54 11.79
C SER A 15 12.90 -4.65 11.18
N SER A 16 12.66 -3.92 10.09
CA SER A 16 11.35 -3.76 9.50
C SER A 16 11.40 -3.69 7.97
N SER A 17 10.28 -3.99 7.32
CA SER A 17 10.13 -3.80 5.88
C SER A 17 10.26 -2.33 5.47
N PHE A 18 9.91 -1.40 6.37
CA PHE A 18 10.05 0.03 6.13
C PHE A 18 11.52 0.46 6.02
N ASP A 19 12.39 -0.02 6.91
CA ASP A 19 13.82 0.28 6.84
C ASP A 19 14.45 -0.33 5.58
N CYS A 20 13.94 -1.50 5.15
CA CYS A 20 14.38 -2.15 3.92
C CYS A 20 14.00 -1.35 2.66
N GLN A 21 12.77 -0.84 2.62
CA GLN A 21 12.32 0.10 1.58
C GLN A 21 13.22 1.33 1.54
N HIS A 22 13.45 1.96 2.70
CA HIS A 22 14.27 3.16 2.78
C HIS A 22 15.69 2.92 2.26
N ALA A 23 16.31 1.78 2.58
CA ALA A 23 17.61 1.41 2.05
C ALA A 23 17.62 1.29 0.52
N CYS A 24 16.57 0.72 -0.07
CA CYS A 24 16.40 0.66 -1.52
C CYS A 24 16.26 2.06 -2.13
N ASP A 25 15.45 2.92 -1.51
CA ASP A 25 15.21 4.29 -1.98
C ASP A 25 16.50 5.13 -2.01
N GLN A 26 17.45 4.86 -1.11
CA GLN A 26 18.76 5.54 -1.10
C GLN A 26 19.81 4.95 -2.06
N ASP A 27 19.60 3.74 -2.60
CA ASP A 27 20.58 3.08 -3.49
C ASP A 27 20.19 3.21 -4.97
N VAL A 28 20.97 3.96 -5.75
CA VAL A 28 20.75 4.19 -7.18
C VAL A 28 20.60 2.90 -8.01
N LYS A 29 21.22 1.79 -7.59
CA LYS A 29 21.12 0.49 -8.28
C LYS A 29 19.86 -0.28 -7.93
N CYS A 30 19.17 0.09 -6.86
CA CYS A 30 17.99 -0.63 -6.42
C CYS A 30 16.82 -0.30 -7.34
N HIS A 31 16.11 -1.33 -7.78
CA HIS A 31 14.88 -1.24 -8.58
C HIS A 31 13.72 -1.91 -7.82
N SER A 32 13.99 -2.83 -6.90
CA SER A 32 12.99 -3.40 -5.99
C SER A 32 13.65 -3.96 -4.73
N TRP A 33 12.86 -4.28 -3.71
CA TRP A 33 13.34 -4.80 -2.43
C TRP A 33 12.41 -5.87 -1.88
N THR A 34 12.94 -6.70 -0.99
CA THR A 34 12.14 -7.67 -0.22
C THR A 34 12.67 -7.76 1.19
N PHE A 35 11.75 -7.64 2.15
CA PHE A 35 11.96 -7.91 3.55
C PHE A 35 11.32 -9.24 3.94
N ASP A 36 12.11 -10.19 4.44
CA ASP A 36 11.67 -11.50 4.91
C ASP A 36 11.68 -11.55 6.44
N SER A 37 10.49 -11.43 7.03
CA SER A 37 10.30 -11.42 8.49
C SER A 37 10.66 -12.75 9.17
N ALA A 38 10.81 -13.84 8.43
CA ALA A 38 11.22 -15.13 8.98
C ALA A 38 12.75 -15.28 9.11
N LYS A 39 13.54 -14.39 8.49
CA LYS A 39 15.00 -14.42 8.55
C LYS A 39 15.56 -13.56 9.68
N GLN A 40 16.78 -13.89 10.09
CA GLN A 40 17.53 -13.14 11.09
C GLN A 40 17.81 -11.71 10.61
N MET A 41 17.93 -10.76 11.54
CA MET A 41 18.07 -9.30 11.30
C MET A 41 19.21 -8.87 10.36
N ASN A 42 20.17 -9.77 10.10
CA ASN A 42 21.32 -9.55 9.22
C ASN A 42 21.20 -10.23 7.85
N ASN A 43 20.04 -10.79 7.53
CA ASN A 43 19.81 -11.47 6.26
C ASN A 43 18.31 -11.45 5.90
N ASN A 44 17.61 -10.37 6.23
CA ASN A 44 16.17 -10.25 6.06
C ASN A 44 15.79 -9.14 5.09
N CYS A 45 16.71 -8.32 4.60
CA CYS A 45 16.42 -7.25 3.65
C CYS A 45 17.28 -7.39 2.40
N PHE A 46 16.64 -7.55 1.24
CA PHE A 46 17.29 -7.82 -0.03
C PHE A 46 16.98 -6.73 -1.05
N LEU A 47 18.00 -5.99 -1.48
CA LEU A 47 17.92 -4.99 -2.55
C LEU A 47 18.20 -5.65 -3.90
N LYS A 48 17.41 -5.27 -4.91
CA LYS A 48 17.37 -5.93 -6.22
C LYS A 48 17.59 -4.95 -7.35
N SER A 49 18.33 -5.36 -8.37
CA SER A 49 18.66 -4.51 -9.53
C SER A 49 17.63 -4.60 -10.66
N GLY A 50 16.57 -5.38 -10.46
CA GLY A 50 15.46 -5.54 -11.39
C GLY A 50 14.13 -5.65 -10.66
N ILE A 51 13.06 -5.80 -11.43
CA ILE A 51 11.69 -6.01 -10.95
C ILE A 51 11.23 -7.38 -11.45
N PRO A 52 11.42 -8.46 -10.67
CA PRO A 52 10.95 -9.80 -11.05
C PRO A 52 9.42 -9.95 -10.90
N ASN A 53 8.89 -11.09 -11.35
CA ASN A 53 7.49 -11.44 -11.13
C ASN A 53 7.21 -11.68 -9.64
N LEU A 54 6.08 -11.18 -9.15
CA LEU A 54 5.65 -11.36 -7.76
C LEU A 54 5.26 -12.83 -7.48
N VAL A 55 5.74 -13.35 -6.35
CA VAL A 55 5.40 -14.69 -5.84
C VAL A 55 4.75 -14.56 -4.46
N ALA A 56 3.64 -15.27 -4.25
CA ALA A 56 2.94 -15.25 -2.96
C ALA A 56 3.86 -15.74 -1.85
N SER A 57 3.90 -15.00 -0.73
CA SER A 57 4.71 -15.36 0.44
C SER A 57 4.01 -14.89 1.70
N LEU A 58 4.07 -15.73 2.74
CA LEU A 58 3.50 -15.48 4.06
C LEU A 58 4.44 -14.64 4.95
N THR A 59 5.73 -14.60 4.64
CA THR A 59 6.76 -13.98 5.50
C THR A 59 7.40 -12.76 4.84
N CYS A 60 7.25 -12.62 3.52
CA CYS A 60 7.87 -11.55 2.75
C CYS A 60 6.91 -10.37 2.55
N THR A 61 7.44 -9.19 2.82
CA THR A 61 6.92 -7.90 2.38
C THR A 61 7.90 -7.34 1.34
N SER A 62 7.41 -6.87 0.20
CA SER A 62 8.26 -6.41 -0.90
C SER A 62 7.75 -5.10 -1.49
N GLY A 63 8.60 -4.41 -2.25
CA GLY A 63 8.21 -3.21 -2.99
C GLY A 63 9.16 -2.92 -4.15
N VAL A 64 8.75 -2.04 -5.06
CA VAL A 64 9.54 -1.58 -6.22
C VAL A 64 10.09 -0.19 -5.90
N LYS A 65 11.39 0.05 -6.17
CA LYS A 65 11.98 1.38 -6.06
C LYS A 65 11.39 2.27 -7.15
N GLN A 66 11.14 3.51 -6.79
CA GLN A 66 10.76 4.52 -7.76
C GLN A 66 11.84 4.81 -8.80
N HIS A 67 11.37 5.20 -9.99
CA HIS A 67 12.14 6.06 -10.88
C HIS A 67 11.97 7.49 -10.38
N GLU A 68 13.06 8.17 -9.98
CA GLU A 68 13.00 9.59 -9.60
C GLU A 68 12.60 10.43 -10.82
N THR A 69 11.32 10.75 -10.96
CA THR A 69 10.83 11.80 -11.85
C THR A 69 10.22 12.91 -11.01
N LYS A 70 10.31 14.17 -11.46
CA LYS A 70 9.75 15.35 -10.76
C LYS A 70 8.21 15.35 -10.66
N GLN A 71 7.56 14.27 -11.09
CA GLN A 71 6.13 14.16 -11.33
C GLN A 71 5.48 13.05 -10.49
N GLN A 72 6.21 12.47 -9.53
CA GLN A 72 5.68 11.47 -8.61
C GLN A 72 5.92 11.92 -7.15
N GLN A 73 4.91 11.78 -6.31
CA GLN A 73 4.98 12.13 -4.89
C GLN A 73 4.50 10.95 -4.03
N LEU A 74 5.29 10.56 -3.03
CA LEU A 74 4.89 9.53 -2.07
C LEU A 74 3.85 10.07 -1.10
N VAL A 75 2.75 9.35 -0.94
CA VAL A 75 1.79 9.63 0.13
C VAL A 75 1.41 8.36 0.86
N TRP A 76 1.07 8.53 2.14
CA TRP A 76 0.56 7.44 2.97
C TRP A 76 -0.95 7.34 2.85
N ILE A 77 -1.44 6.14 2.62
CA ILE A 77 -2.85 5.80 2.81
C ILE A 77 -2.99 4.91 4.04
N TYR A 78 -4.11 5.10 4.72
CA TYR A 78 -4.41 4.43 5.97
C TYR A 78 -5.78 3.78 5.88
N ILE A 79 -5.85 2.49 6.20
CA ILE A 79 -7.09 1.83 6.53
C ILE A 79 -7.27 1.95 8.05
N ASN A 80 -8.08 2.94 8.45
CA ASN A 80 -8.38 3.17 9.85
C ASN A 80 -9.37 2.12 10.36
N ARG A 81 -8.83 1.11 11.02
CA ARG A 81 -9.59 0.00 11.63
C ARG A 81 -9.68 0.07 13.15
N THR A 82 -9.37 1.23 13.75
CA THR A 82 -9.35 1.42 15.21
C THR A 82 -10.70 1.15 15.87
N LEU A 83 -11.79 1.42 15.15
CA LEU A 83 -13.17 1.22 15.59
C LEU A 83 -13.82 -0.03 14.96
N SER A 84 -13.04 -0.85 14.26
CA SER A 84 -13.59 -1.99 13.52
C SER A 84 -14.13 -3.09 14.43
N GLN A 85 -13.77 -3.14 15.73
CA GLN A 85 -14.29 -4.13 16.68
C GLN A 85 -14.15 -3.67 18.13
N ARG A 86 -14.96 -4.23 19.03
CA ARG A 86 -14.91 -3.95 20.48
C ARG A 86 -14.01 -4.90 21.26
N ASN A 87 -13.56 -6.01 20.68
CA ASN A 87 -12.63 -6.94 21.31
C ASN A 87 -11.35 -6.21 21.78
N PRO A 88 -10.99 -6.24 23.07
CA PRO A 88 -9.79 -5.58 23.59
C PRO A 88 -8.49 -6.29 23.19
N GLY A 89 -8.54 -7.59 22.87
CA GLY A 89 -7.37 -8.37 22.46
C GLY A 89 -7.00 -8.23 20.99
N ALA A 90 -7.80 -7.52 20.20
CA ALA A 90 -7.55 -7.37 18.78
C ALA A 90 -6.72 -6.13 18.45
N SER A 91 -5.85 -6.24 17.44
CA SER A 91 -5.02 -5.12 17.00
C SER A 91 -5.86 -4.01 16.39
N ARG A 92 -5.80 -2.82 17.01
CA ARG A 92 -6.50 -1.59 16.60
C ARG A 92 -5.61 -0.61 15.85
N VAL A 93 -4.40 -1.02 15.48
CA VAL A 93 -3.46 -0.15 14.76
C VAL A 93 -4.00 0.08 13.35
N PRO A 94 -4.03 1.34 12.84
CA PRO A 94 -4.31 1.59 11.43
C PRO A 94 -3.36 0.79 10.55
N HIS A 95 -3.89 0.14 9.51
CA HIS A 95 -3.02 -0.48 8.52
C HIS A 95 -2.62 0.59 7.52
N ALA A 96 -1.32 0.79 7.32
CA ALA A 96 -0.80 1.82 6.43
C ALA A 96 -0.06 1.19 5.26
N GLY A 97 -0.08 1.87 4.13
CA GLY A 97 0.78 1.60 3.00
C GLY A 97 1.05 2.89 2.26
N THR A 98 2.06 2.85 1.40
CA THR A 98 2.50 4.01 0.64
C THR A 98 1.99 3.89 -0.78
N ILE A 99 1.37 4.93 -1.33
CA ILE A 99 0.99 5.02 -2.74
C ILE A 99 1.66 6.23 -3.38
N TRP A 100 1.62 6.26 -4.71
CA TRP A 100 2.21 7.33 -5.49
C TRP A 100 1.10 8.21 -6.07
N LEU A 101 1.24 9.52 -5.87
CA LEU A 101 0.51 10.49 -6.65
C LEU A 101 1.30 10.78 -7.91
N GLU A 102 0.64 10.76 -9.06
CA GLU A 102 1.24 11.12 -10.33
C GLU A 102 0.74 12.48 -10.80
N SER A 103 1.62 13.25 -11.45
CA SER A 103 1.28 14.54 -12.04
C SER A 103 1.62 14.52 -13.51
N GLU A 104 0.60 14.56 -14.37
CA GLU A 104 0.80 14.60 -15.83
C GLU A 104 1.31 15.96 -16.33
N SER A 105 1.34 16.99 -15.48
CA SER A 105 1.76 18.33 -15.88
C SER A 105 2.61 19.05 -14.83
N LEU A 106 3.14 20.22 -15.17
CA LEU A 106 3.89 21.08 -14.25
C LEU A 106 2.97 22.01 -13.42
N ASN A 107 1.64 21.93 -13.60
CA ASN A 107 0.66 22.77 -12.90
C ASN A 107 0.37 22.32 -11.44
N ASN A 108 1.13 21.35 -10.90
CA ASN A 108 0.96 20.80 -9.56
C ASN A 108 -0.42 20.13 -9.34
N GLN A 109 -1.01 19.58 -10.39
CA GLN A 109 -2.20 18.73 -10.33
C GLN A 109 -1.80 17.27 -10.18
N TRP A 110 -2.29 16.64 -9.14
CA TRP A 110 -1.93 15.28 -8.77
C TRP A 110 -3.15 14.36 -8.90
N PHE A 111 -2.92 13.19 -9.47
CA PHE A 111 -3.94 12.19 -9.73
C PHE A 111 -3.71 10.96 -8.85
N LEU A 112 -4.82 10.34 -8.48
CA LEU A 112 -4.86 9.09 -7.74
C LEU A 112 -6.04 8.27 -8.22
N GLU A 113 -5.77 7.04 -8.58
CA GLU A 113 -6.79 6.04 -8.88
C GLU A 113 -6.58 4.82 -7.96
N LEU A 114 -7.67 4.40 -7.32
CA LEU A 114 -7.68 3.30 -6.36
C LEU A 114 -8.80 2.32 -6.71
N ASN A 115 -8.46 1.03 -6.74
CA ASN A 115 -9.43 -0.05 -6.70
C ASN A 115 -9.55 -0.57 -5.27
N ILE A 116 -10.74 -0.50 -4.69
CA ILE A 116 -11.01 -0.96 -3.32
C ILE A 116 -11.99 -2.11 -3.38
N PHE A 117 -11.56 -3.29 -2.93
CA PHE A 117 -12.39 -4.48 -2.81
C PHE A 117 -12.75 -4.69 -1.35
N ILE A 118 -14.04 -4.90 -1.10
CA ILE A 118 -14.58 -5.19 0.23
C ILE A 118 -15.31 -6.52 0.13
N ASP A 119 -14.79 -7.53 0.80
CA ASP A 119 -15.40 -8.86 0.89
C ASP A 119 -15.58 -9.22 2.37
N HIS A 120 -16.78 -8.95 2.88
CA HIS A 120 -17.17 -9.13 4.29
C HIS A 120 -16.16 -8.51 5.27
N SER A 121 -15.19 -9.30 5.72
CA SER A 121 -14.17 -8.91 6.71
C SER A 121 -12.83 -8.53 6.09
N VAL A 122 -12.69 -8.57 4.76
CA VAL A 122 -11.46 -8.30 4.03
C VAL A 122 -11.60 -6.99 3.26
N ILE A 123 -10.60 -6.12 3.41
CA ILE A 123 -10.45 -4.93 2.58
C ILE A 123 -9.11 -5.04 1.85
N GLU A 124 -9.16 -4.90 0.54
CA GLU A 124 -7.98 -4.85 -0.33
C GLU A 124 -8.00 -3.55 -1.14
N VAL A 125 -6.93 -2.78 -1.04
CA VAL A 125 -6.75 -1.51 -1.76
C VAL A 125 -5.59 -1.65 -2.72
N PHE A 126 -5.84 -1.38 -3.99
CA PHE A 126 -4.86 -1.45 -5.07
C PHE A 126 -4.69 -0.09 -5.73
N GLU A 127 -3.45 0.31 -5.92
CA GLU A 127 -3.06 1.43 -6.78
C GLU A 127 -3.03 0.94 -8.23
N THR A 128 -3.78 1.61 -9.13
CA THR A 128 -4.06 1.07 -10.48
C THR A 128 -3.08 1.54 -11.55
N GLN A 129 -2.39 2.67 -11.33
CA GLN A 129 -1.48 3.28 -12.31
C GLN A 129 -0.12 2.56 -12.38
N GLY A 130 0.16 1.63 -11.47
CA GLY A 130 1.32 0.75 -11.58
C GLY A 130 1.16 -0.65 -10.98
N GLY A 131 0.05 -0.98 -10.32
CA GLY A 131 -0.10 -2.26 -9.61
C GLY A 131 0.98 -2.48 -8.55
N ARG A 132 1.61 -1.39 -8.08
CA ARG A 132 2.86 -1.44 -7.29
C ARG A 132 2.60 -1.69 -5.82
N VAL A 133 1.37 -1.41 -5.37
CA VAL A 133 0.98 -1.40 -3.96
C VAL A 133 -0.39 -2.06 -3.82
N ALA A 134 -0.42 -3.06 -2.95
CA ALA A 134 -1.65 -3.67 -2.45
C ALA A 134 -1.63 -3.62 -0.93
N ILE A 135 -2.67 -3.04 -0.32
CA ILE A 135 -2.91 -3.11 1.12
C ILE A 135 -4.05 -4.08 1.36
N ALA A 136 -3.76 -5.21 1.98
CA ALA A 136 -4.77 -6.18 2.41
C ALA A 136 -4.86 -6.19 3.93
N THR A 137 -6.05 -5.98 4.48
CA THR A 137 -6.31 -6.01 5.92
C THR A 137 -7.67 -6.60 6.23
N ARG A 138 -7.91 -6.83 7.52
CA ARG A 138 -9.22 -7.27 8.03
C ARG A 138 -9.90 -6.21 8.89
N VAL A 139 -11.23 -6.20 8.82
CA VAL A 139 -12.15 -5.41 9.65
C VAL A 139 -13.29 -6.32 10.13
N TYR A 140 -13.90 -6.00 11.28
CA TYR A 140 -14.92 -6.86 11.91
C TYR A 140 -16.09 -6.04 12.50
N PRO A 141 -16.74 -5.18 11.71
CA PRO A 141 -17.77 -4.29 12.22
C PRO A 141 -18.87 -5.07 12.98
N GLU A 142 -19.25 -4.57 14.14
CA GLU A 142 -20.25 -5.22 15.02
C GLU A 142 -21.63 -4.53 14.96
N GLU A 143 -21.71 -3.39 14.28
CA GLU A 143 -22.96 -2.65 14.09
C GLU A 143 -23.72 -3.23 12.89
N GLY A 144 -25.01 -3.54 13.08
CA GLY A 144 -25.85 -4.11 12.01
C GLY A 144 -26.12 -3.17 10.82
N THR A 145 -25.69 -1.91 10.90
CA THR A 145 -25.83 -0.89 9.84
C THR A 145 -24.54 -0.66 9.05
N ALA A 146 -23.46 -1.38 9.37
CA ALA A 146 -22.14 -1.23 8.77
C ALA A 146 -22.04 -1.88 7.36
N GLU A 147 -23.04 -1.64 6.53
CA GLU A 147 -23.16 -2.18 5.15
C GLU A 147 -23.01 -1.10 4.08
N ASN A 148 -22.81 0.16 4.49
CA ASN A 148 -22.84 1.31 3.61
C ASN A 148 -21.42 1.85 3.32
N LEU A 149 -21.26 2.44 2.14
CA LEU A 149 -20.05 3.18 1.74
C LEU A 149 -20.35 4.69 1.74
N ALA A 150 -19.38 5.48 2.19
CA ALA A 150 -19.44 6.92 2.07
C ALA A 150 -18.04 7.52 1.86
N VAL A 151 -17.99 8.66 1.18
CA VAL A 151 -16.77 9.41 0.90
C VAL A 151 -16.83 10.74 1.63
N TYR A 152 -15.76 11.07 2.37
CA TYR A 152 -15.69 12.28 3.18
C TYR A 152 -14.34 12.98 3.00
N VAL A 153 -14.36 14.32 3.12
CA VAL A 153 -13.16 15.16 3.16
C VAL A 153 -13.03 15.73 4.57
N ASN A 154 -12.05 15.24 5.34
CA ASN A 154 -11.89 15.57 6.77
C ASN A 154 -11.39 17.01 7.01
N SER A 155 -10.73 17.61 6.04
CA SER A 155 -10.27 19.00 6.09
C SER A 155 -10.23 19.53 4.67
N GLY A 156 -11.12 20.48 4.37
CA GLY A 156 -11.19 21.11 3.07
C GLY A 156 -9.88 21.82 2.73
N PRO A 157 -9.50 21.86 1.44
CA PRO A 157 -8.33 22.60 1.02
C PRO A 157 -8.33 24.07 1.47
N THR A 158 -7.13 24.66 1.62
CA THR A 158 -7.00 26.10 1.84
C THR A 158 -7.42 26.89 0.59
N THR A 159 -7.53 28.22 0.69
CA THR A 159 -7.95 29.09 -0.44
C THR A 159 -7.13 28.76 -1.70
N ASN A 160 -7.82 28.41 -2.80
CA ASN A 160 -7.28 28.03 -4.12
C ASN A 160 -6.77 26.58 -4.30
N GLN A 161 -7.09 25.65 -3.40
CA GLN A 161 -6.90 24.21 -3.64
C GLN A 161 -8.27 23.52 -3.78
N ASN A 162 -8.38 22.49 -4.62
CA ASN A 162 -9.59 21.70 -4.79
C ASN A 162 -9.23 20.22 -4.72
N ILE A 163 -10.09 19.42 -4.07
CA ILE A 163 -10.09 17.96 -4.20
C ILE A 163 -11.25 17.64 -5.14
N VAL A 164 -10.94 17.05 -6.28
CA VAL A 164 -11.93 16.69 -7.30
C VAL A 164 -12.00 15.18 -7.37
N ILE A 165 -13.19 14.63 -7.12
CA ILE A 165 -13.50 13.22 -7.43
C ILE A 165 -14.02 13.24 -8.87
N ASP A 166 -13.17 12.82 -9.81
CA ASP A 166 -13.51 12.82 -11.23
C ASP A 166 -14.52 11.70 -11.55
N THR A 167 -14.22 10.48 -11.09
CA THR A 167 -15.07 9.30 -11.27
C THR A 167 -15.17 8.51 -9.96
N LEU A 168 -16.35 7.93 -9.70
CA LEU A 168 -16.60 6.98 -8.61
C LEU A 168 -17.54 5.88 -9.11
N ASP A 169 -16.97 4.71 -9.37
CA ASP A 169 -17.72 3.51 -9.76
C ASP A 169 -17.86 2.55 -8.57
N ILE A 170 -19.07 2.04 -8.35
CA ILE A 170 -19.39 1.12 -7.25
C ILE A 170 -20.11 -0.10 -7.81
N TRP A 171 -19.56 -1.28 -7.53
CA TRP A 171 -20.13 -2.57 -7.95
C TRP A 171 -20.41 -3.48 -6.77
N THR A 172 -21.56 -4.16 -6.80
CA THR A 172 -21.84 -5.28 -5.89
C THR A 172 -21.16 -6.54 -6.43
N LEU A 173 -20.35 -7.19 -5.59
CA LEU A 173 -19.68 -8.44 -5.93
C LEU A 173 -20.66 -9.62 -5.78
N ASN A 174 -20.70 -10.50 -6.78
CA ASN A 174 -21.46 -11.75 -6.69
C ASN A 174 -20.70 -12.78 -5.86
N SER A 175 -21.44 -13.67 -5.17
CA SER A 175 -20.85 -14.84 -4.53
C SER A 175 -20.13 -15.71 -5.56
N ILE A 176 -18.91 -16.15 -5.24
CA ILE A 176 -18.15 -17.12 -6.04
C ILE A 176 -18.59 -18.56 -5.81
N TRP A 177 -19.34 -18.80 -4.73
CA TRP A 177 -19.92 -20.09 -4.41
C TRP A 177 -21.34 -20.14 -4.99
N THR A 178 -21.51 -21.01 -5.99
CA THR A 178 -22.80 -21.38 -6.59
C THR A 178 -23.44 -22.54 -5.84
#